data_AF-A0AAN6GK12-F1
#
_entry.id   AF-A0AAN6GK12-F1
#
_cell.length_a   1.000
_cell.length_b   1.000
_cell.length_c   1.000
_cell.angle_alpha   90.00
_cell.angle_beta   90.00
_cell.angle_gamma   90.00
#
_symmetry.space_group_name_H-M   'P 1'
#
loop_
_entity.id
_entity.type
_entity.pdbx_description
1 polymer ?
#
loop_
_entity_poly.entity_id
_entity_poly.type
_entity_poly.pdbx_seq_one_letter_code
_entity_poly.pdbx_strand_id
1 'polypeptide(L)'
;MTGSGVKDAAAEHQQVQAGVLGRKILVLSIAHRCLSLACLLLIFPSIQMSSPFDSSSLLLTTPPPRSIGLSMFLQPLVRWDSVHFLQIAHKGYNQEQLFAFQPGTPALLRLTGSGSFSSILEQWNASQAVLMTSILAAMASAASPWLLYRLTLRHTFSLRLSFLAGLLSIFSPAPATLVTPSPEPFFSFLVLLGLLALAPSKSDRRGSNTVSFSPSFLLASLVFTAATVFRANGCLLVGFLAWHLWWNRGSKVVPPVVRAALSSLILLPVLPLFLFQSLAYSIFCTDQSLDSRPWCSSSIPSIYTYVQKQYWNVGFLRYWELAQLPNFLLAAPILGLALYGAHLFCKGSKRTILFAIFLHQSRPVPSPGALAFNYQAAPTLLPHVLHGIITTAVLLFFSHVQIALRFATSGGFPLVWWGAASWVAGGPGAKGEHSRLTIVLAVLIVWNALSLALYSGFYPPA
;
A
#
# COMPACT_ATOMS: atom_id res chain seq x y z
N MET A 1 -44.07 -3.06 22.39
CA MET A 1 -43.48 -1.93 21.64
C MET A 1 -42.15 -1.40 22.20
N THR A 2 -41.54 -2.03 23.22
CA THR A 2 -40.33 -1.50 23.90
C THR A 2 -38.99 -2.06 23.39
N GLY A 3 -38.98 -3.06 22.51
CA GLY A 3 -37.75 -3.73 22.04
C GLY A 3 -37.08 -3.14 20.78
N SER A 4 -37.77 -2.30 20.00
CA SER A 4 -37.21 -1.65 18.80
C SER A 4 -36.41 -0.40 19.18
N GLY A 5 -36.96 0.50 20.01
CA GLY A 5 -36.28 1.75 20.39
C GLY A 5 -34.93 1.56 21.09
N VAL A 6 -34.74 0.48 21.87
CA VAL A 6 -33.46 0.19 22.54
C VAL A 6 -32.38 -0.26 21.55
N LYS A 7 -32.74 -1.04 20.52
CA LYS A 7 -31.80 -1.47 19.48
C LYS A 7 -31.40 -0.32 18.57
N ASP A 8 -32.33 0.57 18.28
CA ASP A 8 -32.10 1.75 17.45
C ASP A 8 -31.19 2.76 18.18
N ALA A 9 -31.41 3.01 19.48
CA ALA A 9 -30.53 3.84 20.30
C ALA A 9 -29.10 3.27 20.47
N ALA A 10 -28.96 1.95 20.64
CA ALA A 10 -27.64 1.31 20.74
C ALA A 10 -26.86 1.37 19.42
N ALA A 11 -27.54 1.19 18.28
CA ALA A 11 -26.94 1.31 16.96
C ALA A 11 -26.51 2.75 16.65
N GLU A 12 -27.31 3.73 17.06
CA GLU A 12 -27.00 5.15 16.94
C GLU A 12 -25.79 5.55 17.78
N HIS A 13 -25.73 5.13 19.05
CA HIS A 13 -24.59 5.36 19.93
C HIS A 13 -23.30 4.75 19.36
N GLN A 14 -23.35 3.51 18.85
CA GLN A 14 -22.21 2.86 18.21
C GLN A 14 -21.76 3.62 16.95
N GLN A 15 -22.69 4.20 16.18
CA GLN A 15 -22.37 4.98 14.99
C GLN A 15 -21.71 6.33 15.33
N VAL A 16 -22.18 7.02 16.38
CA VAL A 16 -21.56 8.24 16.90
C VAL A 16 -20.14 7.96 17.38
N GLN A 17 -19.97 6.93 18.21
CA GLN A 17 -18.65 6.52 18.71
C GLN A 17 -17.70 6.13 17.56
N ALA A 18 -18.22 5.46 16.53
CA ALA A 18 -17.45 5.15 15.33
C ALA A 18 -16.95 6.40 14.60
N GLY A 19 -17.77 7.45 14.54
CA GLY A 19 -17.40 8.74 13.94
C GLY A 19 -16.30 9.44 14.74
N VAL A 20 -16.43 9.49 16.07
CA VAL A 20 -15.45 10.12 16.96
C VAL A 20 -14.08 9.44 16.87
N LEU A 21 -14.04 8.10 16.95
CA LEU A 21 -12.78 7.36 16.85
C LEU A 21 -12.12 7.52 15.47
N GLY A 22 -12.92 7.53 14.39
CA GLY A 22 -12.41 7.79 13.05
C GLY A 22 -11.78 9.19 12.92
N ARG A 23 -12.43 10.23 13.47
CA ARG A 23 -11.87 11.60 13.47
C ARG A 23 -10.55 11.66 14.25
N LYS A 24 -10.46 10.98 15.40
CA LYS A 24 -9.21 10.90 16.19
C LYS A 24 -8.05 10.31 15.37
N ILE A 25 -8.27 9.20 14.66
CA ILE A 25 -7.26 8.58 13.79
C ILE A 25 -6.80 9.56 12.71
N LEU A 26 -7.73 10.25 12.05
CA LEU A 26 -7.39 11.20 10.99
C LEU A 26 -6.53 12.36 11.52
N VAL A 27 -6.92 12.97 12.65
CA VAL A 27 -6.17 14.08 13.25
C VAL A 27 -4.76 13.65 13.68
N LEU A 28 -4.64 12.50 14.35
CA LEU A 28 -3.33 11.96 14.74
C LEU A 28 -2.46 11.62 13.53
N SER A 29 -3.06 11.09 12.47
CA SER A 29 -2.36 10.78 11.22
C SER A 29 -1.85 12.05 10.53
N ILE A 30 -2.67 13.11 10.43
CA ILE A 30 -2.25 14.41 9.91
C ILE A 30 -1.09 14.97 10.74
N ALA A 31 -1.24 15.00 12.06
CA ALA A 31 -0.19 15.49 12.96
C ALA A 31 1.12 14.71 12.78
N HIS A 32 1.05 13.39 12.65
CA HIS A 32 2.21 12.54 12.40
C HIS A 32 2.90 12.85 11.06
N ARG A 33 2.15 13.07 9.96
CA ARG A 33 2.74 13.42 8.65
C ARG A 33 3.36 14.82 8.67
N CYS A 34 2.71 15.79 9.31
CA CYS A 34 3.28 17.13 9.51
C CYS A 34 4.57 17.05 10.33
N LEU A 35 4.59 16.29 11.43
CA LEU A 35 5.79 16.09 12.24
C LEU A 35 6.90 15.40 11.44
N SER A 36 6.58 14.36 10.68
CA SER A 36 7.56 13.65 9.86
C SER A 36 8.21 14.57 8.82
N LEU A 37 7.40 15.41 8.16
CA LEU A 37 7.88 16.39 7.19
C LEU A 37 8.74 17.47 7.86
N ALA A 38 8.31 17.99 9.01
CA ALA A 38 9.08 18.96 9.80
C ALA A 38 10.41 18.37 10.27
N CYS A 39 10.45 17.11 10.72
CA CYS A 39 11.68 16.44 11.10
C CYS A 39 12.68 16.36 9.93
N LEU A 40 12.22 15.98 8.74
CA LEU A 40 13.07 15.89 7.54
C LEU A 40 13.58 17.26 7.07
N LEU A 41 12.74 18.30 7.14
CA LEU A 41 13.05 19.62 6.60
C LEU A 41 13.78 20.54 7.58
N LEU A 42 13.58 20.38 8.89
CA LEU A 42 14.05 21.35 9.90
C LEU A 42 15.03 20.75 10.91
N ILE A 43 14.83 19.49 11.32
CA ILE A 43 15.58 18.89 12.44
C ILE A 43 16.83 18.19 11.94
N PHE A 44 16.67 17.29 10.96
CA PHE A 44 17.77 16.49 10.43
C PHE A 44 18.64 17.10 9.34
N PRO A 45 18.40 18.33 8.80
CA PRO A 45 19.43 19.03 8.03
C PRO A 45 20.73 19.24 8.81
N SER A 46 20.68 19.36 10.14
CA SER A 46 21.88 19.45 10.98
C SER A 46 22.79 18.20 10.91
N ILE A 47 22.22 17.02 10.62
CA ILE A 47 22.96 15.76 10.40
C ILE A 47 23.71 15.78 9.05
N GLN A 48 23.32 16.66 8.11
CA GLN A 48 23.88 16.78 6.76
C GLN A 48 25.28 17.39 6.71
N MET A 49 25.84 17.85 7.84
CA MET A 49 27.24 18.27 7.89
C MET A 49 28.22 17.08 7.77
N SER A 50 27.70 15.84 7.79
CA SER A 50 28.45 14.63 7.47
C SER A 50 28.34 14.29 5.97
N SER A 51 29.44 13.77 5.39
CA SER A 51 29.44 13.28 4.01
C SER A 51 28.32 12.24 3.83
N PRO A 52 27.45 12.37 2.82
CA PRO A 52 26.36 11.44 2.65
C PRO A 52 26.92 10.05 2.33
N PHE A 53 26.33 9.01 2.93
CA PHE A 53 26.64 7.63 2.60
C PHE A 53 26.42 7.34 1.09
N ASP A 54 25.44 8.00 0.48
CA ASP A 54 25.20 8.00 -0.97
C ASP A 54 25.15 9.44 -1.53
N SER A 55 26.11 9.78 -2.40
CA SER A 55 26.24 11.10 -3.03
C SER A 55 25.35 11.31 -4.27
N SER A 56 24.52 10.34 -4.67
CA SER A 56 23.74 10.41 -5.91
C SER A 56 22.79 11.62 -5.97
N SER A 57 22.26 12.04 -4.82
CA SER A 57 21.41 13.23 -4.71
C SER A 57 22.16 14.56 -4.89
N LEU A 58 23.49 14.59 -4.65
CA LEU A 58 24.32 15.79 -4.82
C LEU A 58 24.51 16.16 -6.29
N LEU A 59 24.35 15.20 -7.20
CA LEU A 59 24.34 15.44 -8.64
C LEU A 59 23.17 16.32 -9.09
N LEU A 60 22.13 16.45 -8.26
CA LEU A 60 20.96 17.28 -8.53
C LEU A 60 21.12 18.73 -8.06
N THR A 61 22.09 19.02 -7.18
CA THR A 61 22.23 20.29 -6.44
C THR A 61 23.57 21.02 -6.65
N THR A 62 24.63 20.36 -7.16
CA THR A 62 25.98 20.94 -7.38
C THR A 62 26.30 21.18 -8.88
N PRO A 63 27.25 22.07 -9.24
CA PRO A 63 27.03 23.26 -10.09
C PRO A 63 26.67 22.98 -11.57
N PRO A 64 26.19 24.01 -12.29
CA PRO A 64 25.84 23.91 -13.71
C PRO A 64 26.99 23.34 -14.55
N PRO A 65 26.70 22.48 -15.54
CA PRO A 65 25.40 22.31 -16.20
C PRO A 65 24.54 21.14 -15.69
N ARG A 66 24.87 20.54 -14.54
CA ARG A 66 24.21 19.29 -14.08
C ARG A 66 23.03 19.48 -13.12
N SER A 67 22.86 20.67 -12.53
CA SER A 67 21.79 20.94 -11.55
C SER A 67 20.42 21.15 -12.20
N ILE A 68 19.35 20.67 -11.56
CA ILE A 68 17.97 20.77 -12.04
C ILE A 68 17.16 21.88 -11.36
N GLY A 69 17.83 22.82 -10.68
CA GLY A 69 17.17 23.93 -9.96
C GLY A 69 16.42 23.50 -8.68
N LEU A 70 16.81 22.39 -8.05
CA LEU A 70 16.26 21.96 -6.76
C LEU A 70 16.81 22.84 -5.63
N SER A 71 15.93 23.41 -4.82
CA SER A 71 16.34 24.19 -3.64
C SER A 71 16.99 23.29 -2.60
N MET A 72 18.04 23.80 -1.95
CA MET A 72 18.77 23.09 -0.90
C MET A 72 17.85 22.66 0.26
N PHE A 73 16.83 23.48 0.56
CA PHE A 73 15.83 23.18 1.59
C PHE A 73 14.99 21.93 1.27
N LEU A 74 14.74 21.62 0.00
CA LEU A 74 13.92 20.47 -0.42
C LEU A 74 14.76 19.22 -0.72
N GLN A 75 16.09 19.34 -0.75
CA GLN A 75 17.01 18.21 -0.91
C GLN A 75 16.77 17.05 0.09
N PRO A 76 16.42 17.28 1.38
CA PRO A 76 16.11 16.17 2.29
C PRO A 76 14.97 15.27 1.81
N LEU A 77 14.05 15.78 0.99
CA LEU A 77 12.91 15.03 0.47
C LEU A 77 13.27 14.16 -0.74
N VAL A 78 14.42 14.38 -1.38
CA VAL A 78 14.86 13.68 -2.60
C VAL A 78 16.04 12.78 -2.26
N ARG A 79 15.73 11.54 -1.87
CA ARG A 79 16.71 10.49 -1.53
C ARG A 79 16.25 9.11 -2.02
N TRP A 80 17.19 8.19 -2.20
CA TRP A 80 16.91 6.83 -2.67
C TRP A 80 16.09 6.84 -3.97
N ASP A 81 15.04 6.02 -4.07
CA ASP A 81 14.15 5.92 -5.22
C ASP A 81 13.63 7.26 -5.75
N SER A 82 13.44 8.27 -4.88
CA SER A 82 12.96 9.59 -5.31
C SER A 82 13.95 10.37 -6.16
N VAL A 83 15.25 10.06 -6.08
CA VAL A 83 16.26 10.56 -7.03
C VAL A 83 15.94 10.05 -8.44
N HIS A 84 15.61 8.76 -8.57
CA HIS A 84 15.23 8.16 -9.84
C HIS A 84 13.89 8.70 -10.35
N PHE A 85 12.88 8.83 -9.47
CA PHE A 85 11.59 9.39 -9.88
C PHE A 85 11.73 10.83 -10.40
N LEU A 86 12.56 11.65 -9.76
CA LEU A 86 12.81 13.02 -10.19
C LEU A 86 13.61 13.08 -11.50
N GLN A 87 14.60 12.21 -11.66
CA GLN A 87 15.34 12.08 -12.93
C GLN A 87 14.41 11.67 -14.07
N ILE A 88 13.52 10.71 -13.86
CA ILE A 88 12.54 10.27 -14.87
C ILE A 88 11.56 11.41 -15.19
N ALA A 89 11.11 12.16 -14.17
CA ALA A 89 10.23 13.31 -14.38
C ALA A 89 10.88 14.35 -15.32
N HIS A 90 12.18 14.63 -15.13
CA HIS A 90 12.96 15.59 -15.90
C HIS A 90 13.36 15.08 -17.30
N LYS A 91 13.98 13.90 -17.40
CA LYS A 91 14.61 13.39 -18.64
C LYS A 91 13.82 12.27 -19.33
N GLY A 92 12.73 11.80 -18.73
CA GLY A 92 12.01 10.62 -19.19
C GLY A 92 12.77 9.32 -18.91
N TYR A 93 12.24 8.23 -19.45
CA TYR A 93 12.82 6.89 -19.34
C TYR A 93 13.94 6.71 -20.37
N ASN A 94 15.11 7.27 -20.07
CA ASN A 94 16.27 7.27 -20.97
C ASN A 94 17.26 6.09 -20.74
N GLN A 95 17.10 5.34 -19.65
CA GLN A 95 17.95 4.21 -19.29
C GLN A 95 17.08 3.00 -18.97
N GLU A 96 17.55 1.81 -19.36
CA GLU A 96 16.84 0.55 -19.16
C GLU A 96 16.54 0.28 -17.67
N GLN A 97 17.49 0.53 -16.78
CA GLN A 97 17.32 0.35 -15.33
C GLN A 97 16.17 1.18 -14.73
N LEU A 98 15.82 2.31 -15.33
CA LEU A 98 14.75 3.18 -14.84
C LEU A 98 13.36 2.55 -15.01
N PHE A 99 13.22 1.55 -15.90
CA PHE A 99 11.97 0.81 -16.09
C PHE A 99 11.61 -0.12 -14.91
N ALA A 100 12.46 -0.21 -13.87
CA ALA A 100 12.07 -0.75 -12.57
C ALA A 100 10.98 0.11 -11.90
N PHE A 101 10.98 1.41 -12.16
CA PHE A 101 10.12 2.41 -11.52
C PHE A 101 8.87 2.66 -12.36
N GLN A 102 7.70 2.42 -11.76
CA GLN A 102 6.41 2.65 -12.43
C GLN A 102 6.16 4.15 -12.70
N PRO A 103 5.39 4.51 -13.74
CA PRO A 103 5.28 5.88 -14.22
C PRO A 103 4.46 6.82 -13.34
N GLY A 104 3.71 6.34 -12.35
CA GLY A 104 2.81 7.17 -11.54
C GLY A 104 3.49 8.30 -10.78
N THR A 105 4.52 7.99 -9.98
CA THR A 105 5.25 9.02 -9.21
C THR A 105 6.00 9.99 -10.13
N PRO A 106 6.74 9.55 -11.17
CA PRO A 106 7.33 10.45 -12.15
C PRO A 106 6.31 11.34 -12.88
N ALA A 107 5.14 10.81 -13.25
CA ALA A 107 4.08 11.57 -13.90
C ALA A 107 3.53 12.66 -12.96
N LEU A 108 3.30 12.36 -11.68
CA LEU A 108 2.92 13.37 -10.69
C LEU A 108 3.98 14.45 -10.52
N LEU A 109 5.27 14.09 -10.46
CA LEU A 109 6.36 15.06 -10.38
C LEU A 109 6.41 15.96 -11.63
N ARG A 110 6.15 15.41 -12.81
CA ARG A 110 6.07 16.20 -14.04
C ARG A 110 4.87 17.15 -14.01
N LEU A 111 3.68 16.65 -13.67
CA LEU A 111 2.45 17.45 -13.58
C LEU A 111 2.56 18.57 -12.54
N THR A 112 3.07 18.27 -11.36
CA THR A 112 3.15 19.24 -10.27
C THR A 112 4.27 20.26 -10.43
N GLY A 113 5.34 19.90 -11.16
CA GLY A 113 6.43 20.84 -11.50
C GLY A 113 6.11 21.75 -12.68
N SER A 114 5.00 21.52 -13.37
CA SER A 114 4.52 22.33 -14.48
C SER A 114 3.42 23.26 -13.96
N GLY A 115 3.63 24.58 -14.00
CA GLY A 115 2.68 25.56 -13.42
C GLY A 115 1.26 25.51 -14.00
N SER A 116 1.09 24.93 -15.20
CA SER A 116 -0.19 24.67 -15.88
C SER A 116 -0.10 23.37 -16.68
N PHE A 117 -1.24 22.73 -16.96
CA PHE A 117 -1.29 21.57 -17.88
C PHE A 117 -0.78 21.94 -19.29
N SER A 118 -0.95 23.20 -19.69
CA SER A 118 -0.45 23.72 -20.98
C SER A 118 1.07 23.94 -21.03
N SER A 119 1.75 24.00 -19.88
CA SER A 119 3.19 24.31 -19.80
C SER A 119 4.07 23.11 -19.45
N ILE A 120 3.53 21.88 -19.52
CA ILE A 120 4.23 20.63 -19.18
C ILE A 120 5.53 20.43 -19.97
N LEU A 121 5.63 21.02 -21.16
CA LEU A 121 6.78 20.85 -22.05
C LEU A 121 7.78 22.01 -22.04
N GLU A 122 7.44 23.18 -21.49
CA GLU A 122 8.24 24.41 -21.69
C GLU A 122 8.86 24.98 -20.39
N GLN A 123 8.23 24.81 -19.23
CA GLN A 123 8.74 25.36 -17.96
C GLN A 123 8.49 24.38 -16.81
N TRP A 124 9.47 23.50 -16.54
CA TRP A 124 9.41 22.55 -15.43
C TRP A 124 10.35 22.95 -14.29
N ASN A 125 9.80 23.05 -13.08
CA ASN A 125 10.55 23.43 -11.87
C ASN A 125 10.64 22.24 -10.88
N ALA A 126 11.87 21.78 -10.62
CA ALA A 126 12.12 20.65 -9.71
C ALA A 126 11.68 20.93 -8.26
N SER A 127 11.88 22.15 -7.76
CA SER A 127 11.49 22.52 -6.40
C SER A 127 9.98 22.47 -6.20
N GLN A 128 9.23 22.99 -7.18
CA GLN A 128 7.76 22.93 -7.17
C GLN A 128 7.28 21.48 -7.26
N ALA A 129 7.85 20.68 -8.17
CA ALA A 129 7.52 19.27 -8.34
C ALA A 129 7.64 18.49 -7.03
N VAL A 130 8.80 18.61 -6.37
CA VAL A 130 9.12 17.91 -5.12
C VAL A 130 8.19 18.36 -4.00
N LEU A 131 8.00 19.66 -3.81
CA LEU A 131 7.15 20.20 -2.74
C LEU A 131 5.70 19.73 -2.89
N MET A 132 5.11 19.94 -4.06
CA MET A 132 3.69 19.63 -4.30
C MET A 132 3.44 18.12 -4.29
N THR A 133 4.32 17.31 -4.88
CA THR A 133 4.19 15.85 -4.81
C THR A 133 4.33 15.34 -3.38
N SER A 134 5.21 15.94 -2.56
CA SER A 134 5.36 15.60 -1.14
C SER A 134 4.11 15.95 -0.32
N ILE A 135 3.47 17.09 -0.60
CA ILE A 135 2.20 17.47 0.02
C ILE A 135 1.10 16.46 -0.35
N LEU A 136 0.98 16.09 -1.62
CA LEU A 136 0.01 15.08 -2.08
C LEU A 136 0.28 13.71 -1.45
N ALA A 137 1.54 13.31 -1.33
CA ALA A 137 1.96 12.09 -0.64
C ALA A 137 1.53 12.11 0.84
N ALA A 138 1.80 13.22 1.55
CA ALA A 138 1.42 13.41 2.94
C ALA A 138 -0.11 13.38 3.13
N MET A 139 -0.88 13.97 2.21
CA MET A 139 -2.35 13.92 2.24
C MET A 139 -2.89 12.49 2.04
N ALA A 140 -2.40 11.78 1.03
CA ALA A 140 -2.81 10.41 0.73
C ALA A 140 -2.46 9.44 1.88
N SER A 141 -1.26 9.58 2.45
CA SER A 141 -0.83 8.78 3.60
C SER A 141 -1.54 9.18 4.90
N ALA A 142 -1.92 10.45 5.08
CA ALA A 142 -2.70 10.89 6.23
C ALA A 142 -4.11 10.28 6.24
N ALA A 143 -4.75 10.18 5.07
CA ALA A 143 -6.08 9.57 4.92
C ALA A 143 -6.08 8.04 5.03
N SER A 144 -4.97 7.37 4.70
CA SER A 144 -4.88 5.90 4.63
C SER A 144 -5.25 5.16 5.93
N PRO A 145 -4.73 5.52 7.13
CA PRO A 145 -5.14 4.88 8.38
C PRO A 145 -6.64 4.99 8.69
N TRP A 146 -7.26 6.12 8.33
CA TRP A 146 -8.70 6.31 8.47
C TRP A 146 -9.49 5.40 7.53
N LEU A 147 -9.04 5.23 6.28
CA LEU A 147 -9.65 4.28 5.35
C LEU A 147 -9.52 2.84 5.85
N LEU A 148 -8.37 2.45 6.41
CA LEU A 148 -8.17 1.13 7.01
C LEU A 148 -9.10 0.91 8.21
N TYR A 149 -9.27 1.91 9.07
CA TYR A 149 -10.26 1.89 10.15
C TYR A 149 -11.68 1.62 9.62
N ARG A 150 -12.11 2.36 8.59
CA ARG A 150 -13.43 2.20 7.96
C ARG A 150 -13.59 0.81 7.35
N LEU A 151 -12.56 0.31 6.66
CA LEU A 151 -12.56 -1.00 6.02
C LEU A 151 -12.71 -2.10 7.07
N THR A 152 -11.88 -2.05 8.11
CA THR A 152 -11.89 -3.01 9.22
C THR A 152 -13.25 -3.02 9.91
N LEU A 153 -13.86 -1.84 10.11
CA LEU A 153 -15.17 -1.72 10.74
C LEU A 153 -16.29 -2.32 9.87
N ARG A 154 -16.23 -2.15 8.54
CA ARG A 154 -17.20 -2.75 7.62
C ARG A 154 -17.16 -4.27 7.61
N HIS A 155 -15.98 -4.86 7.81
CA HIS A 155 -15.79 -6.30 7.78
C HIS A 155 -16.00 -6.98 9.14
N THR A 156 -15.53 -6.37 10.23
CA THR A 156 -15.44 -7.03 11.54
C THR A 156 -16.47 -6.53 12.54
N PHE A 157 -17.09 -5.37 12.29
CA PHE A 157 -18.01 -4.69 13.22
C PHE A 157 -17.40 -4.33 14.58
N SER A 158 -16.09 -4.54 14.74
CA SER A 158 -15.38 -4.32 15.99
C SER A 158 -14.75 -2.95 16.00
N LEU A 159 -15.33 -2.02 16.78
CA LEU A 159 -14.76 -0.69 17.00
C LEU A 159 -13.35 -0.78 17.57
N ARG A 160 -13.14 -1.70 18.53
CA ARG A 160 -11.85 -1.91 19.20
C ARG A 160 -10.78 -2.35 18.20
N LEU A 161 -11.03 -3.42 17.43
CA LEU A 161 -10.07 -3.92 16.45
C LEU A 161 -9.82 -2.89 15.34
N SER A 162 -10.87 -2.23 14.86
CA SER A 162 -10.75 -1.21 13.81
C SER A 162 -9.92 -0.03 14.27
N PHE A 163 -10.16 0.45 15.50
CA PHE A 163 -9.42 1.56 16.08
C PHE A 163 -7.94 1.20 16.26
N LEU A 164 -7.65 0.03 16.84
CA LEU A 164 -6.26 -0.43 17.02
C LEU A 164 -5.54 -0.58 15.67
N ALA A 165 -6.18 -1.19 14.67
CA ALA A 165 -5.57 -1.35 13.35
C ALA A 165 -5.23 -0.01 12.70
N GLY A 166 -6.17 0.95 12.72
CA GLY A 166 -5.95 2.28 12.18
C GLY A 166 -4.98 3.13 13.01
N LEU A 167 -4.97 3.00 14.34
CA LEU A 167 -4.04 3.73 15.21
C LEU A 167 -2.59 3.26 14.99
N LEU A 168 -2.36 1.95 15.02
CA LEU A 168 -1.03 1.39 14.85
C LEU A 168 -0.48 1.66 13.45
N SER A 169 -1.33 1.63 12.42
CA SER A 169 -0.91 1.85 11.03
C SER A 169 -0.49 3.29 10.71
N ILE A 170 -0.74 4.26 11.61
CA ILE A 170 -0.17 5.61 11.53
C ILE A 170 1.36 5.52 11.55
N PHE A 171 1.91 4.65 12.41
CA PHE A 171 3.34 4.52 12.64
C PHE A 171 3.99 3.46 11.73
N SER A 172 3.57 3.41 10.46
CA SER A 172 4.20 2.58 9.43
C SER A 172 5.73 2.74 9.43
N PRO A 173 6.50 1.65 9.35
CA PRO A 173 7.93 1.64 9.70
C PRO A 173 8.84 2.40 8.72
N ALA A 174 8.33 2.79 7.55
CA ALA A 174 9.01 3.70 6.61
C ALA A 174 8.29 5.06 6.53
N PRO A 175 8.36 5.92 7.56
CA PRO A 175 7.65 7.20 7.59
C PRO A 175 8.10 8.19 6.52
N ALA A 176 9.38 8.18 6.13
CA ALA A 176 9.92 9.06 5.09
C ALA A 176 9.19 8.83 3.76
N THR A 177 9.01 7.57 3.35
CA THR A 177 8.28 7.21 2.12
C THR A 177 6.78 7.49 2.21
N LEU A 178 6.28 8.13 3.26
CA LEU A 178 4.87 8.54 3.36
C LEU A 178 4.71 10.05 3.20
N VAL A 179 5.81 10.80 3.16
CA VAL A 179 5.83 12.27 3.05
C VAL A 179 6.77 12.76 1.94
N THR A 180 7.58 11.91 1.33
CA THR A 180 8.44 12.24 0.18
C THR A 180 7.82 11.78 -1.14
N PRO A 181 8.32 12.25 -2.32
CA PRO A 181 7.83 11.83 -3.63
C PRO A 181 8.09 10.34 -3.87
N SER A 182 7.11 9.52 -3.49
CA SER A 182 7.23 8.07 -3.41
C SER A 182 5.89 7.43 -3.80
N PRO A 183 5.88 6.18 -4.29
CA PRO A 183 4.65 5.53 -4.76
C PRO A 183 3.79 4.94 -3.64
N GLU A 184 4.39 4.59 -2.50
CA GLU A 184 3.72 3.99 -1.33
C GLU A 184 2.45 4.72 -0.86
N PRO A 185 2.43 6.05 -0.67
CA PRO A 185 1.27 6.76 -0.13
C PRO A 185 0.07 6.72 -1.08
N PHE A 186 0.33 6.92 -2.38
CA PHE A 186 -0.70 6.87 -3.42
C PHE A 186 -1.23 5.46 -3.61
N PHE A 187 -0.34 4.47 -3.67
CA PHE A 187 -0.72 3.07 -3.75
C PHE A 187 -1.59 2.65 -2.57
N SER A 188 -1.16 2.95 -1.35
CA SER A 188 -1.90 2.64 -0.11
C SER A 188 -3.30 3.25 -0.10
N PHE A 189 -3.40 4.54 -0.45
CA PHE A 189 -4.67 5.25 -0.49
C PHE A 189 -5.64 4.67 -1.51
N LEU A 190 -5.18 4.46 -2.75
CA LEU A 190 -5.99 3.93 -3.85
C LEU A 190 -6.44 2.49 -3.56
N VAL A 191 -5.54 1.63 -3.08
CA VAL A 191 -5.91 0.26 -2.69
C VAL A 191 -7.01 0.27 -1.63
N LEU A 192 -6.90 1.08 -0.57
CA LEU A 192 -7.94 1.13 0.46
C LEU A 192 -9.27 1.70 -0.06
N LEU A 193 -9.24 2.67 -0.98
CA LEU A 193 -10.44 3.20 -1.61
C LEU A 193 -11.15 2.12 -2.44
N GLY A 194 -10.42 1.37 -3.25
CA GLY A 194 -10.98 0.25 -4.03
C GLY A 194 -11.49 -0.89 -3.14
N LEU A 195 -10.76 -1.25 -2.08
CA LEU A 195 -11.20 -2.26 -1.10
C LEU A 195 -12.47 -1.81 -0.36
N LEU A 196 -12.58 -0.52 -0.01
CA LEU A 196 -13.80 0.02 0.59
C LEU A 196 -14.99 0.02 -0.35
N ALA A 197 -14.78 0.22 -1.66
CA ALA A 197 -15.82 0.10 -2.67
C ALA A 197 -16.33 -1.35 -2.77
N LEU A 198 -15.45 -2.35 -2.62
CA LEU A 198 -15.82 -3.78 -2.61
C LEU A 198 -16.31 -4.30 -1.25
N ALA A 199 -16.17 -3.52 -0.18
CA ALA A 199 -16.51 -3.94 1.17
C ALA A 199 -18.04 -4.09 1.36
N PRO A 200 -18.50 -5.02 2.21
CA PRO A 200 -19.93 -5.30 2.40
C PRO A 200 -20.75 -4.05 2.77
N SER A 201 -21.81 -3.79 2.00
CA SER A 201 -22.70 -2.64 2.21
C SER A 201 -23.60 -2.84 3.45
N LYS A 202 -24.21 -1.76 3.97
CA LYS A 202 -25.29 -1.85 4.96
C LYS A 202 -26.56 -2.47 4.36
N SER A 203 -26.78 -2.31 3.04
CA SER A 203 -27.95 -2.86 2.33
C SER A 203 -27.89 -4.39 2.17
N ASP A 204 -26.70 -4.93 1.87
CA ASP A 204 -26.43 -6.39 1.81
C ASP A 204 -26.80 -7.13 3.12
N ARG A 205 -26.91 -6.38 4.23
CA ARG A 205 -27.22 -6.91 5.56
C ARG A 205 -28.72 -7.03 5.82
N ARG A 206 -29.57 -6.32 5.06
CA ARG A 206 -31.04 -6.33 5.23
C ARG A 206 -31.77 -7.26 4.24
N GLY A 207 -31.03 -8.03 3.43
CA GLY A 207 -31.62 -8.94 2.45
C GLY A 207 -32.30 -8.24 1.27
N SER A 208 -31.98 -6.96 1.03
CA SER A 208 -32.45 -6.24 -0.15
C SER A 208 -31.70 -6.76 -1.38
N ASN A 209 -32.44 -7.26 -2.37
CA ASN A 209 -31.90 -7.77 -3.63
C ASN A 209 -31.33 -6.69 -4.57
N THR A 210 -31.44 -5.41 -4.20
CA THR A 210 -30.90 -4.29 -5.00
C THR A 210 -29.45 -4.00 -4.59
N VAL A 211 -28.55 -4.87 -5.03
CA VAL A 211 -27.10 -4.63 -4.92
C VAL A 211 -26.69 -3.70 -6.08
N SER A 212 -26.19 -2.50 -5.76
CA SER A 212 -25.54 -1.61 -6.74
C SER A 212 -24.14 -2.14 -7.09
N PHE A 213 -24.12 -3.37 -7.61
CA PHE A 213 -22.90 -4.14 -7.89
C PHE A 213 -22.05 -3.45 -8.95
N SER A 214 -22.68 -2.93 -10.01
CA SER A 214 -21.99 -2.37 -11.18
C SER A 214 -21.13 -1.13 -10.88
N PRO A 215 -21.63 -0.04 -10.25
CA PRO A 215 -20.82 1.17 -10.06
C PRO A 215 -19.70 0.98 -9.03
N SER A 216 -19.94 0.20 -7.96
CA SER A 216 -18.92 -0.06 -6.94
C SER A 216 -17.78 -0.93 -7.50
N PHE A 217 -18.14 -1.92 -8.33
CA PHE A 217 -17.16 -2.79 -9.00
C PHE A 217 -16.35 -2.03 -10.06
N LEU A 218 -17.00 -1.16 -10.85
CA LEU A 218 -16.31 -0.30 -11.80
C LEU A 218 -15.35 0.67 -11.09
N LEU A 219 -15.80 1.33 -10.03
CA LEU A 219 -14.96 2.23 -9.23
C LEU A 219 -13.75 1.49 -8.67
N ALA A 220 -13.94 0.29 -8.09
CA ALA A 220 -12.84 -0.52 -7.58
C ALA A 220 -11.85 -0.89 -8.69
N SER A 221 -12.34 -1.28 -9.87
CA SER A 221 -11.50 -1.64 -11.02
C SER A 221 -10.65 -0.46 -11.50
N LEU A 222 -11.25 0.73 -11.63
CA LEU A 222 -10.55 1.95 -12.03
C LEU A 222 -9.51 2.39 -11.00
N VAL A 223 -9.88 2.38 -9.72
CA VAL A 223 -8.98 2.79 -8.63
C VAL A 223 -7.82 1.81 -8.45
N PHE A 224 -8.05 0.49 -8.57
CA PHE A 224 -6.96 -0.49 -8.57
C PHE A 224 -6.05 -0.35 -9.79
N THR A 225 -6.60 0.01 -10.94
CA THR A 225 -5.79 0.35 -12.13
C THR A 225 -4.91 1.56 -11.85
N ALA A 226 -5.46 2.62 -11.27
CA ALA A 226 -4.67 3.78 -10.85
C ALA A 226 -3.60 3.39 -9.80
N ALA A 227 -3.89 2.46 -8.90
CA ALA A 227 -2.89 1.97 -7.94
C ALA A 227 -1.72 1.27 -8.65
N THR A 228 -1.96 0.44 -9.66
CA THR A 228 -0.89 -0.25 -10.41
C THR A 228 0.05 0.73 -11.11
N VAL A 229 -0.44 1.89 -11.55
CA VAL A 229 0.39 2.95 -12.15
C VAL A 229 1.47 3.45 -11.18
N PHE A 230 1.27 3.35 -9.87
CA PHE A 230 2.28 3.68 -8.86
C PHE A 230 3.19 2.50 -8.53
N ARG A 231 2.68 1.27 -8.52
CA ARG A 231 3.47 0.08 -8.20
C ARG A 231 2.98 -1.17 -8.93
N ALA A 232 3.92 -1.94 -9.48
CA ALA A 232 3.64 -3.16 -10.23
C ALA A 232 2.91 -4.24 -9.41
N ASN A 233 3.08 -4.26 -8.07
CA ASN A 233 2.34 -5.16 -7.20
C ASN A 233 0.82 -4.92 -7.19
N GLY A 234 0.34 -3.80 -7.76
CA GLY A 234 -1.08 -3.56 -8.03
C GLY A 234 -1.72 -4.60 -8.96
N CYS A 235 -0.95 -5.31 -9.78
CA CYS A 235 -1.45 -6.42 -10.58
C CYS A 235 -2.07 -7.54 -9.74
N LEU A 236 -1.66 -7.71 -8.47
CA LEU A 236 -2.26 -8.70 -7.57
C LEU A 236 -3.70 -8.34 -7.13
N LEU A 237 -4.11 -7.08 -7.32
CA LEU A 237 -5.44 -6.59 -6.95
C LEU A 237 -6.57 -7.21 -7.80
N VAL A 238 -6.23 -7.80 -8.96
CA VAL A 238 -7.18 -8.59 -9.76
C VAL A 238 -7.83 -9.71 -8.96
N GLY A 239 -7.11 -10.25 -7.96
CA GLY A 239 -7.64 -11.27 -7.05
C GLY A 239 -8.85 -10.79 -6.26
N PHE A 240 -8.89 -9.52 -5.86
CA PHE A 240 -10.05 -8.95 -5.16
C PHE A 240 -11.26 -8.80 -6.08
N LEU A 241 -11.05 -8.35 -7.32
CA LEU A 241 -12.13 -8.22 -8.30
C LEU A 241 -12.69 -9.61 -8.69
N ALA A 242 -11.80 -10.57 -8.96
CA ALA A 242 -12.17 -11.95 -9.24
C ALA A 242 -12.94 -12.56 -8.07
N TRP A 243 -12.47 -12.37 -6.82
CA TRP A 243 -13.16 -12.85 -5.64
C TRP A 243 -14.55 -12.21 -5.49
N HIS A 244 -14.66 -10.90 -5.69
CA HIS A 244 -15.93 -10.19 -5.57
C HIS A 244 -16.95 -10.65 -6.63
N LEU A 245 -16.52 -10.91 -7.87
CA LEU A 245 -17.38 -11.31 -8.98
C LEU A 245 -17.76 -12.79 -8.96
N TRP A 246 -16.83 -13.68 -8.59
CA TRP A 246 -17.04 -15.13 -8.72
C TRP A 246 -17.29 -15.84 -7.40
N TRP A 247 -16.75 -15.32 -6.30
CA TRP A 247 -16.70 -16.01 -5.01
C TRP A 247 -17.70 -15.49 -3.98
N ASN A 248 -17.99 -14.20 -4.05
CA ASN A 248 -18.85 -13.54 -3.08
C ASN A 248 -20.30 -14.03 -3.21
N ARG A 249 -21.01 -14.24 -2.09
CA ARG A 249 -22.41 -14.71 -2.13
C ARG A 249 -23.32 -13.75 -2.90
N GLY A 250 -23.11 -12.45 -2.72
CA GLY A 250 -23.88 -11.42 -3.41
C GLY A 250 -23.76 -11.49 -4.94
N SER A 251 -22.66 -12.03 -5.47
CA SER A 251 -22.50 -12.15 -6.91
C SER A 251 -23.37 -13.24 -7.53
N LYS A 252 -23.83 -14.23 -6.75
CA LYS A 252 -24.76 -15.26 -7.23
C LYS A 252 -26.15 -14.71 -7.56
N VAL A 253 -26.49 -13.52 -7.06
CA VAL A 253 -27.72 -12.79 -7.41
C VAL A 253 -27.58 -12.10 -8.79
N VAL A 254 -26.35 -11.84 -9.24
CA VAL A 254 -26.10 -11.17 -10.52
C VAL A 254 -26.22 -12.18 -11.68
N PRO A 255 -27.00 -11.87 -12.73
CA PRO A 255 -27.16 -12.76 -13.89
C PRO A 255 -25.81 -13.16 -14.50
N PRO A 256 -25.65 -14.41 -14.97
CA PRO A 256 -24.39 -14.90 -15.51
C PRO A 256 -23.88 -14.09 -16.71
N VAL A 257 -24.78 -13.58 -17.56
CA VAL A 257 -24.43 -12.70 -18.69
C VAL A 257 -23.78 -11.40 -18.22
N VAL A 258 -24.32 -10.77 -17.17
CA VAL A 258 -23.74 -9.55 -16.59
C VAL A 258 -22.39 -9.85 -15.94
N ARG A 259 -22.26 -10.98 -15.25
CA ARG A 259 -20.96 -11.41 -14.69
C ARG A 259 -19.91 -11.65 -15.78
N ALA A 260 -20.29 -12.30 -16.88
CA ALA A 260 -19.41 -12.49 -18.03
C ALA A 260 -18.99 -11.14 -18.63
N ALA A 261 -19.92 -10.20 -18.83
CA ALA A 261 -19.62 -8.87 -19.34
C ALA A 261 -18.65 -8.08 -18.44
N LEU A 262 -18.82 -8.16 -17.12
CA LEU A 262 -17.96 -7.47 -16.13
C LEU A 262 -16.61 -8.16 -15.93
N SER A 263 -16.42 -9.39 -16.43
CA SER A 263 -15.17 -10.14 -16.22
C SER A 263 -13.96 -9.49 -16.90
N SER A 264 -14.17 -8.75 -17.99
CA SER A 264 -13.12 -7.97 -18.65
C SER A 264 -12.51 -6.90 -17.73
N LEU A 265 -13.31 -6.31 -16.84
CA LEU A 265 -12.85 -5.29 -15.89
C LEU A 265 -11.88 -5.85 -14.85
N ILE A 266 -11.88 -7.16 -14.60
CA ILE A 266 -10.93 -7.82 -13.69
C ILE A 266 -9.49 -7.61 -14.16
N LEU A 267 -9.25 -7.50 -15.47
CA LEU A 267 -7.92 -7.36 -16.04
C LEU A 267 -7.41 -5.91 -16.10
N LEU A 268 -8.28 -4.92 -15.83
CA LEU A 268 -7.88 -3.51 -15.86
C LEU A 268 -6.67 -3.20 -14.95
N PRO A 269 -6.55 -3.73 -13.71
CA PRO A 269 -5.37 -3.49 -12.88
C PRO A 269 -4.05 -4.00 -13.47
N VAL A 270 -4.06 -4.88 -14.48
CA VAL A 270 -2.84 -5.35 -15.17
C VAL A 270 -2.48 -4.44 -16.35
N LEU A 271 -3.45 -3.72 -16.90
CA LEU A 271 -3.28 -2.91 -18.10
C LEU A 271 -2.12 -1.90 -18.03
N PRO A 272 -1.91 -1.13 -16.93
CA PRO A 272 -0.81 -0.17 -16.87
C PRO A 272 0.56 -0.83 -16.98
N LEU A 273 0.74 -1.99 -16.34
CA LEU A 273 1.99 -2.73 -16.42
C LEU A 273 2.22 -3.23 -17.84
N PHE A 274 1.18 -3.78 -18.48
CA PHE A 274 1.26 -4.26 -19.86
C PHE A 274 1.63 -3.12 -20.83
N LEU A 275 0.91 -1.99 -20.78
CA LEU A 275 1.21 -0.83 -21.61
C LEU A 275 2.63 -0.32 -21.40
N PHE A 276 3.11 -0.32 -20.15
CA PHE A 276 4.47 0.09 -19.82
C PHE A 276 5.54 -0.89 -20.34
N GLN A 277 5.28 -2.20 -20.31
CA GLN A 277 6.16 -3.19 -20.97
C GLN A 277 6.18 -2.99 -22.50
N SER A 278 5.03 -2.76 -23.12
CA SER A 278 4.93 -2.56 -24.57
C SER A 278 5.65 -1.30 -25.03
N LEU A 279 5.54 -0.21 -24.27
CA LEU A 279 6.30 1.02 -24.51
C LEU A 279 7.81 0.74 -24.47
N ALA A 280 8.28 0.04 -23.45
CA ALA A 280 9.69 -0.32 -23.35
C ALA A 280 10.16 -1.17 -24.54
N TYR A 281 9.34 -2.13 -24.95
CA TYR A 281 9.65 -2.97 -26.11
C TYR A 281 9.78 -2.14 -27.39
N SER A 282 8.90 -1.16 -27.63
CA SER A 282 9.01 -0.24 -28.77
C SER A 282 10.21 0.72 -28.71
N ILE A 283 10.82 0.90 -27.53
CA ILE A 283 12.01 1.74 -27.40
C ILE A 283 13.28 0.93 -27.65
N PHE A 284 13.35 -0.30 -27.12
CA PHE A 284 14.60 -1.08 -27.11
C PHE A 284 14.67 -2.24 -28.12
N CYS A 285 13.53 -2.73 -28.61
CA CYS A 285 13.49 -3.98 -29.38
C CYS A 285 13.08 -3.79 -30.85
N THR A 286 12.56 -2.62 -31.24
CA THR A 286 12.12 -2.36 -32.63
C THR A 286 13.15 -1.61 -33.46
N ASP A 287 14.11 -0.92 -32.83
CA ASP A 287 15.16 -0.20 -33.54
C ASP A 287 16.31 -1.16 -33.90
N GLN A 288 16.56 -1.35 -35.20
CA GLN A 288 17.60 -2.24 -35.72
C GLN A 288 19.02 -1.66 -35.58
N SER A 289 19.15 -0.38 -35.22
CA SER A 289 20.45 0.28 -35.05
C SER A 289 21.09 0.04 -33.67
N LEU A 290 20.35 -0.54 -32.72
CA LEU A 290 20.82 -0.89 -31.39
C LEU A 290 21.05 -2.41 -31.30
N ASP A 291 22.13 -2.81 -30.61
CA ASP A 291 22.33 -4.21 -30.25
C ASP A 291 21.10 -4.71 -29.49
N SER A 292 20.41 -5.70 -30.06
CA SER A 292 19.15 -6.22 -29.50
C SER A 292 19.38 -6.72 -28.08
N ARG A 293 18.63 -6.16 -27.12
CA ARG A 293 18.78 -6.51 -25.70
C ARG A 293 18.37 -7.98 -25.48
N PRO A 294 19.04 -8.73 -24.58
CA PRO A 294 18.78 -10.17 -24.39
C PRO A 294 17.33 -10.53 -24.01
N TRP A 295 16.59 -9.60 -23.41
CA TRP A 295 15.19 -9.83 -23.04
C TRP A 295 14.21 -9.61 -24.20
N CYS A 296 14.62 -8.99 -25.31
CA CYS A 296 13.80 -8.84 -26.51
C CYS A 296 13.52 -10.19 -27.18
N SER A 297 14.49 -11.11 -27.13
CA SER A 297 14.41 -12.46 -27.75
C SER A 297 13.90 -13.55 -26.79
N SER A 298 13.52 -13.18 -25.57
CA SER A 298 12.96 -14.13 -24.60
C SER A 298 11.55 -14.58 -25.01
N SER A 299 11.14 -15.81 -24.63
CA SER A 299 9.81 -16.36 -24.98
C SER A 299 8.66 -15.45 -24.53
N ILE A 300 8.83 -14.77 -23.39
CA ILE A 300 7.95 -13.68 -22.95
C ILE A 300 8.87 -12.47 -22.69
N PRO A 301 8.95 -11.51 -23.62
CA PRO A 301 9.77 -10.32 -23.45
C PRO A 301 9.29 -9.50 -22.25
N SER A 302 10.19 -9.23 -21.30
CA SER A 302 9.86 -8.40 -20.14
C SER A 302 11.09 -7.63 -19.65
N ILE A 303 11.09 -6.32 -19.92
CA ILE A 303 12.10 -5.40 -19.35
C ILE A 303 12.04 -5.40 -17.83
N TYR A 304 10.86 -5.52 -17.23
CA TYR A 304 10.73 -5.49 -15.77
C TYR A 304 11.44 -6.68 -15.13
N THR A 305 11.18 -7.89 -15.64
CA THR A 305 11.84 -9.10 -15.16
C THR A 305 13.35 -9.06 -15.41
N TYR A 306 13.76 -8.58 -16.59
CA TYR A 306 15.17 -8.40 -16.91
C TYR A 306 15.86 -7.44 -15.94
N VAL A 307 15.30 -6.25 -15.71
CA VAL A 307 15.89 -5.23 -14.84
C VAL A 307 15.95 -5.70 -13.40
N GLN A 308 14.89 -6.33 -12.89
CA GLN A 308 14.85 -6.91 -11.56
C GLN A 308 15.97 -7.95 -11.39
N LYS A 309 16.19 -8.81 -12.37
CA LYS A 309 17.22 -9.85 -12.34
C LYS A 309 18.65 -9.32 -12.53
N GLN A 310 18.84 -8.45 -13.53
CA GLN A 310 20.16 -8.03 -14.01
C GLN A 310 20.77 -6.92 -13.14
N TYR A 311 19.97 -5.90 -12.81
CA TYR A 311 20.46 -4.71 -12.10
C TYR A 311 20.23 -4.78 -10.60
N TRP A 312 19.19 -5.51 -10.17
CA TRP A 312 18.83 -5.61 -8.76
C TRP A 312 19.03 -7.01 -8.17
N ASN A 313 19.46 -8.02 -8.93
CA ASN A 313 19.63 -9.40 -8.43
C ASN A 313 18.38 -9.99 -7.74
N VAL A 314 17.19 -9.57 -8.14
CA VAL A 314 15.92 -10.08 -7.62
C VAL A 314 15.57 -11.42 -8.30
N GLY A 315 15.13 -12.39 -7.50
CA GLY A 315 14.68 -13.69 -7.98
C GLY A 315 14.40 -14.65 -6.83
N PHE A 316 13.92 -15.86 -7.15
CA PHE A 316 13.60 -16.88 -6.15
C PHE A 316 14.83 -17.22 -5.30
N LEU A 317 14.72 -17.01 -3.99
CA LEU A 317 15.74 -17.26 -2.97
C LEU A 317 17.11 -16.60 -3.20
N ARG A 318 17.25 -15.69 -4.18
CA ARG A 318 18.52 -15.03 -4.48
C ARG A 318 19.06 -14.18 -3.34
N TYR A 319 18.18 -13.71 -2.47
CA TYR A 319 18.53 -12.87 -1.33
C TYR A 319 18.85 -13.65 -0.06
N TRP A 320 18.73 -14.99 -0.07
CA TRP A 320 18.97 -15.85 1.09
C TRP A 320 20.45 -16.15 1.29
N GLU A 321 21.21 -15.09 1.56
CA GLU A 321 22.63 -15.15 1.89
C GLU A 321 22.84 -14.78 3.36
N LEU A 322 23.82 -15.40 4.03
CA LEU A 322 24.14 -15.09 5.43
C LEU A 322 24.48 -13.61 5.64
N ALA A 323 25.09 -12.96 4.64
CA ALA A 323 25.40 -11.54 4.66
C ALA A 323 24.14 -10.65 4.77
N GLN A 324 22.98 -11.15 4.34
CA GLN A 324 21.71 -10.41 4.38
C GLN A 324 20.92 -10.64 5.68
N LEU A 325 21.44 -11.43 6.63
CA LEU A 325 20.77 -11.70 7.90
C LEU A 325 20.31 -10.44 8.64
N PRO A 326 21.06 -9.32 8.69
CA PRO A 326 20.57 -8.07 9.29
C PRO A 326 19.27 -7.56 8.65
N ASN A 327 19.14 -7.67 7.32
CA ASN A 327 17.94 -7.26 6.58
C ASN A 327 16.74 -8.17 6.88
N PHE A 328 16.98 -9.48 7.08
CA PHE A 328 15.95 -10.40 7.55
C PHE A 328 15.48 -10.05 8.98
N LEU A 329 16.42 -9.76 9.89
CA LEU A 329 16.09 -9.35 11.26
C LEU A 329 15.28 -8.04 11.29
N LEU A 330 15.63 -7.10 10.41
CA LEU A 330 14.92 -5.85 10.26
C LEU A 330 13.49 -6.03 9.73
N ALA A 331 13.29 -6.94 8.77
CA ALA A 331 11.97 -7.28 8.23
C ALA A 331 11.11 -8.16 9.17
N ALA A 332 11.74 -8.88 10.09
CA ALA A 332 11.10 -9.92 10.90
C ALA A 332 9.87 -9.46 11.70
N PRO A 333 9.85 -8.28 12.34
CA PRO A 333 8.65 -7.82 13.07
C PRO A 333 7.44 -7.66 12.16
N ILE A 334 7.64 -7.12 10.95
CA ILE A 334 6.57 -6.88 9.98
C ILE A 334 6.04 -8.21 9.42
N LEU A 335 6.93 -9.08 8.96
CA LEU A 335 6.56 -10.37 8.41
C LEU A 335 5.96 -11.29 9.48
N GLY A 336 6.50 -11.25 10.70
CA GLY A 336 5.98 -11.97 11.86
C GLY A 336 4.56 -11.56 12.21
N LEU A 337 4.25 -10.26 12.21
CA LEU A 337 2.89 -9.77 12.44
C LEU A 337 1.91 -10.21 11.34
N ALA A 338 2.34 -10.20 10.07
CA ALA A 338 1.52 -10.70 8.96
C ALA A 338 1.23 -12.21 9.09
N LEU A 339 2.27 -13.01 9.36
CA LEU A 339 2.14 -14.46 9.58
C LEU A 339 1.27 -14.77 10.80
N TYR A 340 1.44 -14.03 11.89
CA TYR A 340 0.60 -14.14 13.08
C TYR A 340 -0.87 -13.83 12.77
N GLY A 341 -1.14 -12.74 12.03
CA GLY A 341 -2.48 -12.40 11.56
C GLY A 341 -3.08 -13.51 10.71
N ALA A 342 -2.37 -14.00 9.71
CA ALA A 342 -2.82 -15.11 8.87
C ALA A 342 -3.12 -16.38 9.69
N HIS A 343 -2.23 -16.73 10.62
CA HIS A 343 -2.40 -17.88 11.50
C HIS A 343 -3.67 -17.73 12.34
N LEU A 344 -3.83 -16.59 13.02
CA LEU A 344 -5.00 -16.32 13.87
C LEU A 344 -6.30 -16.39 13.07
N PHE A 345 -6.31 -15.81 11.86
CA PHE A 345 -7.49 -15.82 11.01
C PHE A 345 -7.92 -17.23 10.61
N CYS A 346 -6.94 -18.07 10.26
CA CYS A 346 -7.15 -19.44 9.77
C CYS A 346 -7.33 -20.47 10.90
N LYS A 347 -6.97 -20.13 12.15
CA LYS A 347 -7.02 -21.04 13.30
C LYS A 347 -8.45 -21.57 13.50
N GLY A 348 -8.56 -22.90 13.64
CA GLY A 348 -9.84 -23.58 13.87
C GLY A 348 -10.81 -23.62 12.67
N SER A 349 -10.42 -23.13 11.49
CA SER A 349 -11.31 -23.05 10.32
C SER A 349 -10.69 -23.52 8.99
N LYS A 350 -9.54 -24.20 9.02
CA LYS A 350 -8.78 -24.60 7.81
C LYS A 350 -9.64 -25.34 6.76
N ARG A 351 -10.39 -26.36 7.18
CA ARG A 351 -11.28 -27.13 6.29
C ARG A 351 -12.36 -26.25 5.64
N THR A 352 -13.00 -25.39 6.42
CA THR A 352 -14.05 -24.48 5.92
C THR A 352 -13.48 -23.43 4.96
N ILE A 353 -12.27 -22.94 5.22
CA ILE A 353 -11.57 -22.02 4.32
C ILE A 353 -11.26 -22.72 2.99
N LEU A 354 -10.77 -23.96 3.02
CA LEU A 354 -10.54 -24.75 1.80
C LEU A 354 -11.83 -24.96 1.02
N PHE A 355 -12.92 -25.35 1.69
CA PHE A 355 -14.23 -25.46 1.03
C PHE A 355 -14.74 -24.14 0.48
N ALA A 356 -14.50 -23.02 1.16
CA ALA A 356 -14.78 -21.72 0.60
C ALA A 356 -13.99 -21.55 -0.70
N ILE A 357 -12.65 -21.69 -0.68
CA ILE A 357 -11.73 -21.48 -1.80
C ILE A 357 -11.91 -22.45 -2.98
N PHE A 358 -12.43 -23.66 -2.78
CA PHE A 358 -12.59 -24.64 -3.87
C PHE A 358 -14.04 -24.85 -4.30
N LEU A 359 -15.01 -24.72 -3.39
CA LEU A 359 -16.43 -24.99 -3.68
C LEU A 359 -17.29 -23.73 -3.81
N HIS A 360 -16.71 -22.52 -3.76
CA HIS A 360 -17.44 -21.26 -3.80
C HIS A 360 -18.56 -21.16 -2.75
N GLN A 361 -18.34 -21.78 -1.58
CA GLN A 361 -19.27 -21.81 -0.46
C GLN A 361 -18.84 -20.81 0.61
N SER A 362 -19.03 -19.52 0.35
CA SER A 362 -18.88 -18.49 1.39
C SER A 362 -19.88 -18.75 2.52
N ARG A 363 -19.60 -18.41 3.79
CA ARG A 363 -20.56 -18.47 4.90
C ARG A 363 -21.39 -17.18 5.01
N PRO A 364 -22.60 -17.22 5.60
CA PRO A 364 -23.33 -15.99 5.92
C PRO A 364 -22.54 -15.16 6.95
N VAL A 365 -22.71 -13.84 6.90
CA VAL A 365 -22.13 -12.92 7.89
C VAL A 365 -22.69 -13.31 9.27
N PRO A 366 -21.85 -13.58 10.27
CA PRO A 366 -22.32 -13.95 11.60
C PRO A 366 -23.16 -12.85 12.24
N SER A 367 -24.03 -13.24 13.15
CA SER A 367 -24.79 -12.34 14.01
C SER A 367 -23.86 -11.41 14.81
N PRO A 368 -24.29 -10.16 15.08
CA PRO A 368 -23.52 -9.19 15.86
C PRO A 368 -23.27 -9.76 17.26
N GLY A 369 -21.99 -10.01 17.60
CA GLY A 369 -21.63 -10.50 18.94
C GLY A 369 -20.22 -11.06 19.08
N ALA A 370 -19.63 -11.65 18.03
CA ALA A 370 -18.25 -12.17 18.08
C ALA A 370 -17.26 -11.22 17.38
N LEU A 371 -16.71 -10.26 18.15
CA LEU A 371 -15.90 -9.11 17.72
C LEU A 371 -14.40 -9.44 17.50
N ALA A 372 -14.06 -10.51 16.78
CA ALA A 372 -12.68 -11.01 16.67
C ALA A 372 -12.16 -11.15 15.23
N PHE A 373 -10.85 -11.03 15.04
CA PHE A 373 -10.17 -11.27 13.76
C PHE A 373 -9.99 -12.78 13.52
N ASN A 374 -11.07 -13.45 13.10
CA ASN A 374 -11.02 -14.84 12.68
C ASN A 374 -12.01 -15.13 11.55
N TYR A 375 -11.81 -16.24 10.83
CA TYR A 375 -12.65 -16.59 9.69
C TYR A 375 -14.12 -16.81 10.05
N GLN A 376 -14.40 -17.33 11.26
CA GLN A 376 -15.78 -17.56 11.69
C GLN A 376 -16.53 -16.25 11.89
N ALA A 377 -15.89 -15.25 12.50
CA ALA A 377 -16.45 -13.94 12.82
C ALA A 377 -16.51 -13.00 11.60
N ALA A 378 -15.50 -13.03 10.73
CA ALA A 378 -15.39 -12.12 9.60
C ALA A 378 -14.95 -12.86 8.31
N PRO A 379 -15.77 -13.77 7.76
CA PRO A 379 -15.41 -14.57 6.57
C PRO A 379 -15.16 -13.70 5.33
N THR A 380 -15.70 -12.48 5.29
CA THR A 380 -15.51 -11.50 4.20
C THR A 380 -14.09 -10.93 4.13
N LEU A 381 -13.26 -11.13 5.17
CA LEU A 381 -11.84 -10.75 5.15
C LEU A 381 -10.94 -11.79 4.46
N LEU A 382 -11.44 -12.99 4.15
CA LEU A 382 -10.64 -14.05 3.53
C LEU A 382 -9.81 -13.60 2.31
N PRO A 383 -10.36 -12.88 1.29
CA PRO A 383 -9.54 -12.43 0.17
C PRO A 383 -8.39 -11.50 0.58
N HIS A 384 -8.57 -10.70 1.63
CA HIS A 384 -7.53 -9.82 2.15
C HIS A 384 -6.41 -10.60 2.84
N VAL A 385 -6.77 -11.67 3.56
CA VAL A 385 -5.80 -12.56 4.21
C VAL A 385 -5.04 -13.38 3.17
N LEU A 386 -5.72 -13.88 2.13
CA LEU A 386 -5.07 -14.58 1.01
C LEU A 386 -4.09 -13.66 0.27
N HIS A 387 -4.51 -12.44 -0.06
CA HIS A 387 -3.60 -11.44 -0.63
C HIS A 387 -2.41 -11.18 0.29
N GLY A 388 -2.64 -11.02 1.61
CA GLY A 388 -1.56 -10.84 2.58
C GLY A 388 -0.59 -12.01 2.65
N ILE A 389 -1.06 -13.26 2.56
CA ILE A 389 -0.21 -14.46 2.50
C ILE A 389 0.62 -14.45 1.20
N ILE A 390 0.01 -14.13 0.06
CA ILE A 390 0.71 -14.01 -1.23
C ILE A 390 1.79 -12.92 -1.15
N THR A 391 1.45 -11.73 -0.63
CA THR A 391 2.41 -10.64 -0.40
C THR A 391 3.55 -11.08 0.51
N THR A 392 3.26 -11.80 1.60
CA THR A 392 4.30 -12.34 2.52
C THR A 392 5.24 -13.29 1.78
N ALA A 393 4.70 -14.21 0.97
CA ALA A 393 5.49 -15.16 0.20
C ALA A 393 6.36 -14.46 -0.86
N VAL A 394 5.82 -13.46 -1.57
CA VAL A 394 6.60 -12.64 -2.50
C VAL A 394 7.74 -11.94 -1.78
N LEU A 395 7.47 -11.33 -0.62
CA LEU A 395 8.48 -10.61 0.15
C LEU A 395 9.60 -11.51 0.67
N LEU A 396 9.26 -12.71 1.15
CA LEU A 396 10.22 -13.68 1.67
C LEU A 396 11.05 -14.36 0.58
N PHE A 397 10.44 -14.72 -0.54
CA PHE A 397 11.06 -15.63 -1.50
C PHE A 397 11.48 -14.97 -2.80
N PHE A 398 10.91 -13.83 -3.17
CA PHE A 398 11.10 -13.22 -4.49
C PHE A 398 11.52 -11.74 -4.44
N SER A 399 11.96 -11.23 -3.28
CA SER A 399 12.41 -9.85 -3.14
C SER A 399 13.53 -9.71 -2.12
N HIS A 400 14.14 -8.52 -2.10
CA HIS A 400 14.91 -8.06 -0.96
C HIS A 400 13.97 -7.90 0.24
N VAL A 401 14.15 -8.76 1.25
CA VAL A 401 13.17 -8.98 2.33
C VAL A 401 12.84 -7.71 3.11
N GLN A 402 13.79 -6.79 3.25
CA GLN A 402 13.65 -5.54 3.98
C GLN A 402 12.68 -4.54 3.32
N ILE A 403 12.38 -4.70 2.03
CA ILE A 403 11.33 -3.92 1.37
C ILE A 403 9.96 -4.15 2.04
N ALA A 404 9.79 -5.21 2.85
CA ALA A 404 8.63 -5.40 3.73
C ALA A 404 8.28 -4.16 4.58
N LEU A 405 9.28 -3.40 5.04
CA LEU A 405 9.05 -2.17 5.82
C LEU A 405 8.31 -1.11 4.99
N ARG A 406 8.64 -1.00 3.70
CA ARG A 406 7.96 -0.08 2.76
C ARG A 406 6.58 -0.59 2.36
N PHE A 407 6.37 -1.90 2.31
CA PHE A 407 5.06 -2.49 2.05
C PHE A 407 4.08 -2.31 3.20
N ALA A 408 4.58 -2.21 4.44
CA ALA A 408 3.79 -2.11 5.67
C ALA A 408 2.98 -0.82 5.80
N THR A 409 2.63 -0.13 4.72
CA THR A 409 1.62 0.94 4.75
C THR A 409 0.23 0.40 5.10
N SER A 410 -0.70 1.29 5.46
CA SER A 410 -2.06 0.89 5.86
C SER A 410 -2.80 0.13 4.75
N GLY A 411 -2.59 0.50 3.49
CA GLY A 411 -3.22 -0.14 2.33
C GLY A 411 -2.34 -1.11 1.57
N GLY A 412 -1.02 -0.97 1.65
CA GLY A 412 -0.08 -1.88 0.99
C GLY A 412 -0.06 -3.27 1.61
N PHE A 413 -0.16 -3.36 2.95
CA PHE A 413 -0.14 -4.63 3.65
C PHE A 413 -1.05 -4.64 4.91
N PRO A 414 -2.39 -4.54 4.74
CA PRO A 414 -3.34 -4.45 5.86
C PRO A 414 -3.24 -5.58 6.90
N LEU A 415 -2.83 -6.78 6.47
CA LEU A 415 -2.70 -7.97 7.32
C LEU A 415 -1.72 -7.76 8.48
N VAL A 416 -0.64 -6.99 8.28
CA VAL A 416 0.32 -6.62 9.33
C VAL A 416 -0.41 -5.90 10.47
N TRP A 417 -1.24 -4.92 10.11
CA TRP A 417 -1.95 -4.06 11.07
C TRP A 417 -3.09 -4.79 11.76
N TRP A 418 -3.78 -5.70 11.08
CA TRP A 418 -4.75 -6.58 11.73
C TRP A 418 -4.09 -7.58 12.67
N GLY A 419 -2.93 -8.12 12.31
CA GLY A 419 -2.11 -8.96 13.19
C GLY A 419 -1.69 -8.20 14.46
N ALA A 420 -1.16 -6.98 14.29
CA ALA A 420 -0.75 -6.12 15.40
C ALA A 420 -1.93 -5.72 16.31
N ALA A 421 -3.05 -5.31 15.71
CA ALA A 421 -4.26 -4.97 16.45
C ALA A 421 -4.81 -6.16 17.24
N SER A 422 -4.78 -7.36 16.65
CA SER A 422 -5.21 -8.60 17.31
C SER A 422 -4.26 -9.02 18.44
N TRP A 423 -2.96 -8.81 18.27
CA TRP A 423 -1.96 -9.03 19.32
C TRP A 423 -2.22 -8.12 20.53
N VAL A 424 -2.41 -6.82 20.28
CA VAL A 424 -2.69 -5.84 21.34
C VAL A 424 -4.00 -6.15 22.05
N ALA A 425 -5.08 -6.36 21.29
CA ALA A 425 -6.40 -6.69 21.83
C ALA A 425 -6.37 -7.98 22.68
N GLY A 426 -5.55 -8.95 22.29
CA GLY A 426 -5.44 -10.25 22.95
C GLY A 426 -6.68 -11.13 22.77
N GLY A 427 -6.70 -12.27 23.47
CA GLY A 427 -7.84 -13.17 23.50
C GLY A 427 -8.98 -12.71 24.42
N PRO A 428 -10.14 -13.41 24.41
CA PRO A 428 -11.22 -13.17 25.36
C PRO A 428 -10.70 -13.27 26.80
N GLY A 429 -10.96 -12.24 27.63
CA GLY A 429 -10.51 -12.19 29.02
C GLY A 429 -9.03 -11.87 29.23
N ALA A 430 -8.27 -11.54 28.18
CA ALA A 430 -6.86 -11.19 28.31
C ALA A 430 -6.67 -9.87 29.08
N LYS A 431 -5.97 -9.93 30.22
CA LYS A 431 -5.47 -8.76 30.94
C LYS A 431 -4.24 -8.17 30.22
N GLY A 432 -3.92 -6.90 30.50
CA GLY A 432 -2.68 -6.28 30.02
C GLY A 432 -2.72 -5.67 28.61
N GLU A 433 -3.89 -5.44 28.02
CA GLU A 433 -4.00 -4.73 26.73
C GLU A 433 -3.29 -3.39 26.75
N HIS A 434 -3.50 -2.59 27.81
CA HIS A 434 -2.87 -1.28 27.92
C HIS A 434 -1.34 -1.38 27.88
N SER A 435 -0.76 -2.34 28.63
CA SER A 435 0.68 -2.59 28.61
C SER A 435 1.18 -3.02 27.22
N ARG A 436 0.48 -3.96 26.56
CA ARG A 436 0.81 -4.38 25.19
C ARG A 436 0.75 -3.22 24.20
N LEU A 437 -0.30 -2.39 24.27
CA LEU A 437 -0.46 -1.22 23.42
C LEU A 437 0.68 -0.23 23.64
N THR A 438 1.02 0.08 24.89
CA THR A 438 2.11 0.99 25.23
C THR A 438 3.44 0.49 24.68
N ILE A 439 3.76 -0.80 24.84
CA ILE A 439 4.99 -1.40 24.32
C ILE A 439 5.04 -1.31 22.80
N VAL A 440 3.97 -1.73 22.11
CA VAL A 440 3.92 -1.70 20.64
C VAL A 440 4.04 -0.27 20.11
N LEU A 441 3.32 0.69 20.70
CA LEU A 441 3.42 2.10 20.32
C LEU A 441 4.81 2.66 20.58
N ALA A 442 5.43 2.36 21.72
CA ALA A 442 6.78 2.81 22.04
C ALA A 442 7.79 2.32 20.99
N VAL A 443 7.75 1.02 20.64
CA VAL A 443 8.61 0.44 19.60
C VAL A 443 8.39 1.12 18.26
N LEU A 444 7.13 1.29 17.84
CA LEU A 444 6.81 1.92 16.56
C LEU A 444 7.24 3.39 16.51
N ILE A 445 7.01 4.17 17.58
CA ILE A 445 7.40 5.58 17.66
C ILE A 445 8.91 5.74 17.63
N VAL A 446 9.64 4.95 18.43
CA VAL A 446 11.11 4.96 18.45
C VAL A 446 11.67 4.59 17.08
N TRP A 447 11.12 3.54 16.45
CA TRP A 447 11.52 3.14 15.11
C TRP A 447 11.23 4.23 14.06
N ASN A 448 10.09 4.92 14.14
CA ASN A 448 9.76 6.00 13.20
C ASN A 448 10.78 7.16 13.31
N ALA A 449 11.15 7.56 14.54
CA ALA A 449 12.16 8.58 14.76
C ALA A 449 13.54 8.15 14.22
N LEU A 450 13.95 6.91 14.51
CA LEU A 450 15.20 6.33 14.04
C LEU A 450 15.22 6.22 12.51
N SER A 451 14.15 5.74 11.88
CA SER A 451 14.04 5.59 10.43
C SER A 451 14.12 6.94 9.71
N LEU A 452 13.49 8.00 10.25
CA LEU A 452 13.63 9.36 9.72
C LEU A 452 15.07 9.88 9.83
N ALA A 453 15.75 9.62 10.95
CA ALA A 453 17.16 9.97 11.12
C ALA A 453 18.07 9.21 10.14
N LEU A 454 17.88 7.89 9.98
CA LEU A 454 18.62 7.05 9.03
C LEU A 454 18.40 7.52 7.59
N TYR A 455 17.15 7.75 7.19
CA TYR A 455 16.81 8.33 5.89
C TYR A 455 17.52 9.67 5.68
N SER A 456 17.61 10.49 6.73
CA SER A 456 18.27 11.80 6.74
C SER A 456 19.81 11.73 6.75
N GLY A 457 20.40 10.57 7.05
CA GLY A 457 21.83 10.29 6.91
C GLY A 457 22.23 9.55 5.62
N PHE A 458 21.31 9.33 4.68
CA PHE A 458 21.51 8.45 3.51
C PHE A 458 21.82 6.99 3.88
N TYR A 459 21.34 6.54 5.05
CA TYR A 459 21.33 5.12 5.39
C TYR A 459 20.05 4.48 4.87
N PRO A 460 20.12 3.21 4.42
CA PRO A 460 18.95 2.51 3.93
C PRO A 460 17.89 2.50 5.05
N PRO A 461 16.71 3.11 4.82
CA PRO A 461 15.66 3.21 5.85
C PRO A 461 14.92 1.89 6.06
N ALA A 462 15.22 0.91 5.20
CA ALA A 462 14.72 -0.43 5.12
C ALA A 462 15.86 -1.34 4.71
#